data_AF-A0A9W6P1H9-F1
#
_entry.id   AF-A0A9W6P1H9-F1
#
_cell.length_a   1.000
_cell.length_b   1.000
_cell.length_c   1.000
_cell.angle_alpha   90.00
_cell.angle_beta   90.00
_cell.angle_gamma   90.00
#
_symmetry.space_group_name_H-M   'P 1'
#
loop_
_entity.id
_entity.type
_entity.pdbx_description
1 polymer ?
#
loop_
_entity_poly.entity_id
_entity_poly.type
_entity_poly.pdbx_seq_one_letter_code
_entity_poly.pdbx_strand_id
1 'polypeptide(L)' 'MSDQADEPVVTEVTARQVRAARFRVVRDSVQGRVTPERIRRLARVLLPGEDSPRTG' A
#
# COMPACT_ATOMS: atom_id res chain seq x y z
N MET A 1 0.11 26.40 24.79
CA MET A 1 -0.54 25.83 23.60
C MET A 1 0.47 24.90 22.97
N SER A 2 0.53 23.67 23.47
CA SER A 2 1.58 22.74 23.10
C SER A 2 1.16 21.98 21.85
N ASP A 3 1.93 22.22 20.81
CA ASP A 3 2.19 21.41 19.63
C ASP A 3 1.44 20.07 19.63
N GLN A 4 0.29 20.05 18.95
CA GLN A 4 -0.40 18.83 18.63
C GLN A 4 0.42 18.15 17.54
N ALA A 5 1.47 17.46 17.97
CA ALA A 5 2.26 16.59 17.12
C ALA A 5 1.27 15.77 16.30
N ASP A 6 1.40 15.91 14.98
CA ASP A 6 0.70 15.13 13.96
C ASP A 6 1.06 13.66 14.24
N GLU A 7 0.31 13.03 15.16
CA GLU A 7 0.47 11.61 15.47
C GLU A 7 0.32 10.90 14.13
N PRO A 8 1.33 10.12 13.69
CA PRO A 8 1.17 9.36 12.47
C PRO A 8 -0.04 8.47 12.71
N VAL A 9 -1.13 8.73 11.98
CA VAL A 9 -2.29 7.87 11.98
C VAL A 9 -1.83 6.57 11.33
N VAL A 10 -1.24 5.68 12.13
CA VAL A 10 -0.87 4.32 11.75
C VAL A 10 -2.17 3.58 11.62
N THR A 11 -2.86 3.83 10.50
CA THR A 11 -3.98 3.01 10.09
C THR A 11 -3.38 1.67 9.73
N GLU A 12 -3.69 0.65 10.53
CA GLU A 12 -3.22 -0.71 10.30
C GLU A 12 -3.62 -1.14 8.88
N VAL A 13 -2.65 -1.15 7.98
CA VAL A 13 -2.87 -1.52 6.59
C VAL A 13 -2.98 -3.03 6.52
N THR A 14 -4.16 -3.52 6.19
CA THR A 14 -4.39 -4.96 6.06
C THR A 14 -3.82 -5.50 4.76
N ALA A 15 -3.44 -6.79 4.75
CA ALA A 15 -3.00 -7.48 3.55
C ALA A 15 -4.01 -7.38 2.38
N ARG A 16 -5.30 -7.35 2.71
CA ARG A 16 -6.38 -7.18 1.72
C ARG A 16 -6.33 -5.82 1.04
N GLN A 17 -6.06 -4.75 1.79
CA GLN A 17 -5.96 -3.39 1.24
C GLN A 17 -4.75 -3.24 0.33
N VAL A 18 -3.60 -3.84 0.69
CA VAL A 18 -2.40 -3.84 -0.17
C VAL A 18 -2.67 -4.58 -1.48
N ARG A 19 -3.27 -5.77 -1.43
CA ARG A 19 -3.62 -6.52 -2.65
C ARG A 19 -4.60 -5.76 -3.53
N ALA A 20 -5.62 -5.13 -2.92
CA ALA A 20 -6.57 -4.30 -3.65
C ALA A 20 -5.89 -3.08 -4.31
N ALA A 21 -4.91 -2.47 -3.62
CA ALA A 21 -4.14 -1.37 -4.16
C ALA A 21 -3.27 -1.81 -5.35
N ARG A 22 -2.58 -2.95 -5.24
CA ARG A 22 -1.79 -3.54 -6.34
C ARG A 22 -2.68 -3.86 -7.54
N PHE A 23 -3.83 -4.49 -7.32
CA PHE A 23 -4.79 -4.77 -8.39
C PHE A 23 -5.25 -3.49 -9.08
N ARG A 24 -5.56 -2.44 -8.29
CA ARG A 24 -6.00 -1.15 -8.83
C ARG A 24 -4.90 -0.47 -9.65
N VAL A 25 -3.64 -0.53 -9.24
CA VAL A 25 -2.50 -0.03 -10.04
C VAL A 25 -2.47 -0.70 -11.41
N VAL A 26 -2.55 -2.03 -11.45
CA VAL A 26 -2.54 -2.79 -12.72
C VAL A 26 -3.75 -2.43 -13.57
N ARG A 27 -4.95 -2.45 -12.99
CA ARG A 27 -6.19 -2.13 -13.71
C ARG A 27 -6.17 -0.72 -14.29
N ASP A 28 -5.76 0.27 -13.51
CA ASP A 28 -5.70 1.65 -13.96
C ASP A 28 -4.67 1.79 -15.10
N SER A 29 -3.52 1.09 -15.03
CA SER A 29 -2.55 1.04 -16.13
C SER A 29 -3.11 0.42 -17.42
N VAL A 30 -3.86 -0.68 -17.32
CA VAL A 30 -4.50 -1.32 -18.49
C VAL A 30 -5.55 -0.41 -19.11
N GLN A 31 -6.25 0.37 -18.29
CA GLN A 31 -7.29 1.31 -18.74
C GLN A 31 -6.73 2.68 -19.17
N GLY A 32 -5.40 2.88 -19.17
CA GLY A 32 -4.79 4.18 -19.46
C GLY A 32 -5.12 5.28 -18.45
N ARG A 33 -5.51 4.91 -17.22
CA ARG A 33 -5.89 5.82 -16.15
C ARG A 33 -4.71 6.06 -15.21
N VAL A 34 -4.61 7.29 -14.72
CA VAL A 34 -3.61 7.64 -13.71
C VAL A 34 -4.03 7.10 -12.35
N THR A 35 -3.22 6.20 -11.78
CA THR A 35 -3.42 5.72 -10.41
C THR A 35 -3.05 6.81 -9.39
N PRO A 36 -3.89 7.09 -8.38
CA PRO A 36 -3.55 8.05 -7.33
C PRO A 36 -2.29 7.65 -6.52
N GLU A 37 -1.45 8.63 -6.17
CA GLU A 37 -0.19 8.40 -5.44
C GLU A 37 -0.35 7.64 -4.12
N ARG A 38 -1.45 7.88 -3.38
CA ARG A 38 -1.75 7.14 -2.15
C ARG A 38 -1.91 5.63 -2.38
N ILE A 39 -2.48 5.24 -3.53
CA ILE A 39 -2.69 3.84 -3.89
C ILE A 39 -1.36 3.22 -4.35
N ARG A 40 -0.52 3.98 -5.06
CA ARG A 40 0.83 3.54 -5.42
C ARG A 40 1.69 3.28 -4.19
N ARG A 41 1.63 4.18 -3.19
CA ARG A 41 2.30 3.98 -1.90
C ARG A 41 1.78 2.73 -1.18
N LEU A 42 0.46 2.57 -1.12
CA LEU A 42 -0.17 1.40 -0.49
C LEU A 42 0.20 0.08 -1.20
N ALA A 43 0.31 0.08 -2.52
CA ALA A 43 0.70 -1.08 -3.31
C ALA A 43 2.15 -1.52 -3.07
N ARG A 44 3.02 -0.60 -2.64
CA ARG A 44 4.44 -0.84 -2.32
C ARG A 44 4.67 -1.35 -0.89
N VAL A 45 3.64 -1.38 -0.06
CA VAL A 45 3.73 -1.96 1.28
C VAL A 45 4.10 -3.44 1.14
N LEU A 46 5.17 -3.85 1.84
CA LEU A 46 5.58 -5.24 1.94
C LEU A 46 4.66 -5.95 2.93
N LEU A 47 4.12 -7.10 2.53
CA LEU A 47 3.33 -7.93 3.43
C LEU A 47 4.24 -8.94 4.15
N PRO A 48 3.94 -9.26 5.42
CA PRO A 48 4.67 -10.29 6.14
C PRO A 48 4.60 -11.62 5.35
N GLY A 49 5.77 -12.19 5.05
CA GLY A 49 5.92 -13.41 4.26
C GLY A 49 6.23 -13.22 2.76
N GLU A 50 6.25 -11.99 2.25
CA GLU A 50 6.74 -11.72 0.88
C GLU A 50 8.28 -11.71 0.78
N ASP A 51 8.96 -11.42 1.90
CA ASP A 51 10.43 -11.45 2.00
C ASP A 51 10.98 -12.82 2.43
N SER A 52 10.13 -13.83 2.67
CA SER A 52 10.64 -15.16 3.01
C SER A 52 11.25 -15.79 1.76
N PRO A 53 12.59 -16.02 1.73
CA PRO A 53 13.16 -16.82 0.66
C PRO A 53 12.45 -18.17 0.66
N ARG A 54 12.01 -18.62 -0.51
CA ARG A 54 11.67 -20.03 -0.71
C ARG A 54 12.97 -20.81 -0.46
N THR A 55 13.21 -21.20 0.79
CA THR A 55 14.15 -22.28 1.09
C THR A 55 13.55 -23.52 0.47
N GLY A 56 14.12 -23.92 -0.68
CA GLY A 56 13.86 -25.20 -1.32
C GLY A 56 14.51 -26.35 -0.56
#